data_AF-A0A925VFC1-F1
#
_entry.id   AF-A0A925VFC1-F1
#
_cell.length_a   1.000
_cell.length_b   1.000
_cell.length_c   1.000
_cell.angle_alpha   90.00
_cell.angle_beta   90.00
_cell.angle_gamma   90.00
#
_symmetry.space_group_name_H-M   'P 1'
#
loop_
_entity.id
_entity.type
_entity.pdbx_description
1 polymer ?
#
loop_
_entity_poly.entity_id
_entity_poly.type
_entity_poly.pdbx_seq_one_letter_code
_entity_poly.pdbx_strand_id
1 'polypeptide(L)'
;MTHARSNWYRLAALGVLVAGCYDPEPPAPGPEQGAVTKADQPGESSDVEGCEDDEDCGEDQLCLLDAAECVDDETGRGCDAALQDCGVGFKCNPWAHDGGTAWTASQCVPIEPEPHAIGEGCTTHGGATSGFDDCVPGSACIFEVCVELCSGAGDAPKCASEDTHCRSYNDGALSLCEPICDPLAQNCGVGSG
;
A
#
# COMPACT_ATOMS: atom_id res chain seq x y z
N MET A 1 -14.18 63.04 -0.16
CA MET A 1 -14.85 63.82 -1.22
C MET A 1 -14.78 62.99 -2.49
N THR A 2 -15.95 62.78 -3.15
CA THR A 2 -16.19 62.39 -4.56
C THR A 2 -15.60 61.05 -5.07
N HIS A 3 -16.44 60.01 -5.24
CA HIS A 3 -17.04 59.50 -6.51
C HIS A 3 -16.00 58.86 -7.45
N ALA A 4 -16.15 57.64 -7.96
CA ALA A 4 -17.31 57.20 -8.72
C ALA A 4 -17.43 55.67 -8.81
N ARG A 5 -18.67 55.20 -8.76
CA ARG A 5 -19.12 53.89 -9.23
C ARG A 5 -19.23 53.95 -10.76
N SER A 6 -18.76 52.94 -11.47
CA SER A 6 -19.19 52.73 -12.86
C SER A 6 -19.65 51.29 -13.04
N ASN A 7 -20.96 51.19 -13.25
CA ASN A 7 -21.71 49.98 -13.53
C ASN A 7 -22.09 50.05 -15.00
N TRP A 8 -21.50 49.20 -15.85
CA TRP A 8 -21.90 49.06 -17.25
C TRP A 8 -22.29 47.62 -17.54
N TYR A 9 -23.61 47.41 -17.59
CA TYR A 9 -24.28 46.29 -18.24
C TYR A 9 -23.95 46.24 -19.74
N ARG A 10 -23.61 45.06 -20.29
CA ARG A 10 -24.08 44.48 -21.58
C ARG A 10 -23.90 42.96 -21.51
N LEU A 11 -24.98 42.19 -21.35
CA LEU A 11 -25.77 41.51 -22.39
C LEU A 11 -25.13 40.21 -22.92
N ALA A 12 -25.70 39.11 -22.42
CA ALA A 12 -26.03 37.83 -23.04
C ALA A 12 -25.43 37.46 -24.41
N ALA A 13 -24.80 36.28 -24.46
CA ALA A 13 -24.96 35.33 -25.56
C ALA A 13 -24.99 33.90 -24.99
N LEU A 14 -26.13 33.23 -25.15
CA LEU A 14 -26.30 31.80 -24.94
C LEU A 14 -25.38 31.04 -25.90
N GLY A 15 -24.43 30.29 -25.37
CA GLY A 15 -23.72 29.23 -26.10
C GLY A 15 -24.40 27.89 -25.82
N VAL A 16 -25.21 27.42 -26.77
CA VAL A 16 -25.72 26.05 -26.79
C VAL A 16 -24.54 25.12 -27.08
N LEU A 17 -24.05 24.40 -26.06
CA LEU A 17 -23.14 23.28 -26.24
C LEU A 17 -23.97 22.05 -26.61
N VAL A 18 -23.91 21.69 -27.89
CA VAL A 18 -24.46 20.43 -28.40
C VAL A 18 -23.63 19.30 -27.81
N ALA A 19 -24.30 18.43 -27.04
CA ALA A 19 -23.78 17.14 -26.62
C ALA A 19 -23.46 16.30 -27.86
N GLY A 20 -22.18 16.12 -28.16
CA GLY A 20 -21.71 15.06 -29.04
C GLY A 20 -21.47 13.81 -28.20
N CYS A 21 -22.35 12.81 -28.32
CA CYS A 21 -22.05 11.46 -27.89
C CYS A 21 -20.95 10.92 -28.81
N TYR A 22 -19.70 10.91 -28.34
CA TYR A 22 -18.65 10.13 -28.96
C TYR A 22 -18.69 8.74 -28.32
N ASP A 23 -19.11 7.76 -29.11
CA ASP A 23 -19.11 6.33 -28.77
C ASP A 23 -17.76 5.76 -29.26
N PRO A 24 -16.79 5.48 -28.38
CA PRO A 24 -15.54 4.85 -28.83
C PRO A 24 -15.80 3.38 -29.16
N GLU A 25 -15.68 3.04 -30.45
CA GLU A 25 -15.71 1.66 -30.94
C GLU A 25 -14.67 0.79 -30.17
N PRO A 26 -15.03 -0.43 -29.71
CA PRO A 26 -14.07 -1.33 -29.11
C PRO A 26 -13.09 -1.83 -30.17
N PRO A 27 -11.77 -1.91 -29.86
CA PRO A 27 -10.79 -2.44 -30.80
C PRO A 27 -11.07 -3.92 -31.10
N ALA A 28 -10.90 -4.30 -32.37
CA ALA A 28 -11.10 -5.65 -32.88
C ALA A 28 -10.20 -6.67 -32.15
N PRO A 29 -10.68 -7.91 -31.91
CA PRO A 29 -9.84 -8.98 -31.39
C PRO A 29 -8.78 -9.39 -32.44
N GLY A 30 -7.52 -9.34 -32.04
CA GLY A 30 -6.38 -9.83 -32.82
C GLY A 30 -6.39 -11.36 -32.96
N PRO A 31 -5.66 -11.91 -33.94
CA PRO A 31 -5.74 -13.33 -34.29
C PRO A 31 -5.05 -14.23 -33.25
N GLU A 32 -5.74 -15.32 -32.97
CA GLU A 32 -5.30 -16.52 -32.25
C GLU A 32 -3.91 -17.02 -32.70
N GLN A 33 -3.03 -17.31 -31.73
CA GLN A 33 -1.86 -18.17 -31.95
C GLN A 33 -1.68 -19.13 -30.78
N GLY A 34 -1.87 -20.42 -31.09
CA GLY A 34 -0.92 -21.46 -30.70
C GLY A 34 -1.03 -22.01 -29.28
N ALA A 35 -1.54 -23.24 -29.17
CA ALA A 35 -1.34 -24.10 -28.03
C ALA A 35 0.16 -24.20 -27.69
N VAL A 36 0.53 -23.86 -26.45
CA VAL A 36 1.87 -24.13 -25.94
C VAL A 36 1.84 -25.49 -25.26
N THR A 37 2.49 -26.45 -25.91
CA THR A 37 2.74 -27.79 -25.39
C THR A 37 3.62 -27.73 -24.15
N LYS A 38 3.25 -28.53 -23.15
CA LYS A 38 4.10 -28.89 -22.01
C LYS A 38 5.44 -29.44 -22.53
N ALA A 39 6.53 -28.75 -22.21
CA ALA A 39 7.88 -29.28 -22.27
C ALA A 39 8.48 -29.18 -20.86
N ASP A 40 8.88 -30.35 -20.37
CA ASP A 40 9.68 -30.59 -19.19
C ASP A 40 11.13 -30.12 -19.40
N GLN A 41 11.79 -29.78 -18.27
CA GLN A 41 13.24 -29.88 -17.97
C GLN A 41 14.15 -28.61 -18.06
N PRO A 42 15.26 -28.59 -17.26
CA PRO A 42 15.63 -27.45 -16.42
C PRO A 42 16.93 -26.73 -16.83
N GLY A 43 17.14 -25.56 -16.21
CA GLY A 43 18.45 -24.94 -16.01
C GLY A 43 18.80 -23.84 -17.00
N GLU A 44 18.92 -22.61 -16.51
CA GLU A 44 20.13 -21.80 -16.75
C GLU A 44 20.23 -20.75 -15.64
N SER A 45 21.23 -20.91 -14.78
CA SER A 45 21.69 -19.93 -13.81
C SER A 45 22.23 -18.73 -14.55
N SER A 46 21.76 -17.53 -14.20
CA SER A 46 22.50 -16.30 -14.49
C SER A 46 23.35 -16.05 -13.25
N ASP A 47 24.64 -16.34 -13.36
CA ASP A 47 25.62 -16.01 -12.34
C ASP A 47 25.65 -14.49 -12.19
N VAL A 48 25.22 -14.00 -11.03
CA VAL A 48 25.41 -12.62 -10.58
C VAL A 48 26.38 -12.70 -9.40
N GLU A 49 27.57 -12.12 -9.58
CA GLU A 49 28.57 -11.94 -8.54
C GLU A 49 27.96 -11.14 -7.37
N GLY A 50 27.70 -11.82 -6.25
CA GLY A 50 27.08 -11.23 -5.06
C GLY A 50 26.90 -12.18 -3.86
N CYS A 51 26.88 -13.49 -4.07
CA CYS A 51 26.88 -14.47 -2.98
C CYS A 51 27.58 -15.74 -3.46
N GLU A 52 28.91 -15.72 -3.36
CA GLU A 52 29.72 -16.93 -3.48
C GLU A 52 29.63 -17.66 -2.14
N ASP A 53 29.22 -18.93 -2.24
CA ASP A 53 29.14 -19.95 -1.19
C ASP A 53 27.92 -19.88 -0.24
N ASP A 54 26.97 -20.80 -0.46
CA ASP A 54 25.89 -21.22 0.47
C ASP A 54 26.40 -21.72 1.84
N GLU A 55 27.68 -21.49 2.17
CA GLU A 55 28.34 -21.86 3.42
C GLU A 55 28.39 -20.72 4.46
N ASP A 56 27.94 -19.49 4.13
CA ASP A 56 27.91 -18.35 5.08
C ASP A 56 26.49 -17.93 5.52
N CYS A 57 25.45 -18.48 4.91
CA CYS A 57 24.07 -18.36 5.40
C CYS A 57 23.72 -19.61 6.20
N GLY A 58 23.18 -19.43 7.41
CA GLY A 58 22.67 -20.55 8.21
C GLY A 58 21.67 -21.40 7.42
N GLU A 59 21.45 -22.65 7.84
CA GLU A 59 20.48 -23.57 7.23
C GLU A 59 19.03 -23.03 7.19
N ASP A 60 18.80 -21.94 7.92
CA ASP A 60 17.58 -21.17 8.09
C ASP A 60 17.72 -19.74 7.55
N GLN A 61 18.60 -19.44 6.59
CA GLN A 61 18.84 -18.05 6.15
C GLN A 61 18.90 -17.91 4.62
N LEU A 62 18.18 -16.93 4.07
CA LEU A 62 18.17 -16.59 2.65
C LEU A 62 19.03 -15.36 2.37
N CYS A 63 19.77 -15.40 1.26
CA CYS A 63 20.54 -14.27 0.76
C CYS A 63 19.66 -13.37 -0.11
N LEU A 64 19.37 -12.15 0.37
CA LEU A 64 18.68 -11.14 -0.44
C LEU A 64 19.68 -10.52 -1.42
N LEU A 65 19.45 -10.81 -2.71
CA LEU A 65 20.31 -10.49 -3.87
C LEU A 65 20.69 -9.00 -4.01
N ASP A 66 19.95 -8.08 -3.37
CA ASP A 66 20.20 -6.63 -3.43
C ASP A 66 20.89 -6.05 -2.17
N ALA A 67 20.96 -6.80 -1.07
CA ALA A 67 21.47 -6.30 0.22
C ALA A 67 22.74 -7.00 0.72
N ALA A 68 23.05 -8.22 0.21
CA ALA A 68 24.14 -9.06 0.74
C ALA A 68 24.05 -9.26 2.27
N GLU A 69 22.82 -9.38 2.77
CA GLU A 69 22.52 -9.67 4.17
C GLU A 69 21.81 -11.02 4.26
N CYS A 70 22.22 -11.83 5.23
CA CYS A 70 21.55 -13.06 5.57
C CYS A 70 20.27 -12.71 6.34
N VAL A 71 19.09 -13.09 5.83
CA VAL A 71 17.79 -12.95 6.51
C VAL A 71 17.21 -14.32 6.83
N ASP A 72 16.74 -14.52 8.07
CA ASP A 72 16.24 -15.83 8.52
C ASP A 72 15.00 -16.24 7.70
N ASP A 73 14.88 -17.51 7.31
CA ASP A 73 13.88 -18.07 6.38
C ASP A 73 12.47 -18.05 7.00
N GLU A 74 12.36 -18.03 8.34
CA GLU A 74 11.11 -17.76 9.06
C GLU A 74 10.78 -16.25 9.09
N THR A 75 11.78 -15.37 8.94
CA THR A 75 11.68 -13.91 8.73
C THR A 75 11.80 -13.48 7.25
N GLY A 76 11.90 -14.45 6.32
CA GLY A 76 12.20 -14.20 4.91
C GLY A 76 11.09 -13.50 4.14
N ARG A 77 9.92 -13.34 4.78
CA ARG A 77 8.89 -12.35 4.44
C ARG A 77 8.19 -11.78 5.66
N GLY A 78 8.03 -12.51 6.77
CA GLY A 78 7.23 -12.08 7.93
C GLY A 78 7.89 -11.02 8.82
N CYS A 79 7.08 -10.19 9.47
CA CYS A 79 7.54 -9.12 10.39
C CYS A 79 6.46 -8.75 11.42
N ASP A 80 6.82 -8.03 12.48
CA ASP A 80 5.88 -7.42 13.43
C ASP A 80 5.58 -5.97 13.02
N ALA A 81 4.35 -5.75 12.54
CA ALA A 81 3.89 -4.44 12.08
C ALA A 81 3.99 -3.35 13.14
N ALA A 82 3.85 -3.69 14.43
CA ALA A 82 3.94 -2.74 15.53
C ALA A 82 5.38 -2.38 15.91
N LEU A 83 6.36 -3.21 15.51
CA LEU A 83 7.78 -2.98 15.75
C LEU A 83 8.52 -2.42 14.53
N GLN A 84 7.96 -2.58 13.32
CA GLN A 84 8.63 -2.21 12.06
C GLN A 84 10.04 -2.81 11.98
N ASP A 85 10.16 -4.09 12.31
CA ASP A 85 11.41 -4.84 12.45
C ASP A 85 11.96 -5.39 11.12
N CYS A 86 11.73 -4.66 10.03
CA CYS A 86 12.31 -4.96 8.73
C CYS A 86 13.71 -4.35 8.58
N GLY A 87 14.52 -4.96 7.70
CA GLY A 87 15.83 -4.43 7.31
C GLY A 87 15.75 -3.03 6.66
N VAL A 88 16.90 -2.35 6.54
CA VAL A 88 16.97 -1.01 5.97
C VAL A 88 16.43 -1.01 4.53
N GLY A 89 15.58 -0.03 4.20
CA GLY A 89 14.94 0.07 2.89
C GLY A 89 13.63 -0.72 2.77
N PHE A 90 13.21 -1.41 3.84
CA PHE A 90 11.96 -2.16 3.89
C PHE A 90 11.08 -1.67 5.06
N LYS A 91 9.77 -1.83 4.93
CA LYS A 91 8.79 -1.58 5.97
C LYS A 91 7.89 -2.79 6.18
N CYS A 92 7.33 -2.91 7.38
CA CYS A 92 6.43 -4.01 7.69
C CYS A 92 4.98 -3.62 7.41
N ASN A 93 4.34 -4.32 6.46
CA ASN A 93 2.98 -4.06 6.03
C ASN A 93 2.08 -5.30 6.20
N PRO A 94 0.80 -5.13 6.59
CA PRO A 94 -0.15 -6.23 6.63
C PRO A 94 -0.43 -6.75 5.22
N TRP A 95 -0.61 -8.07 5.07
CA TRP A 95 -0.96 -8.71 3.80
C TRP A 95 -1.83 -9.95 3.97
N ALA A 96 -2.43 -10.41 2.86
CA ALA A 96 -3.13 -11.68 2.77
C ALA A 96 -2.13 -12.80 2.40
N HIS A 97 -1.69 -13.56 3.39
CA HIS A 97 -0.68 -14.61 3.20
C HIS A 97 -1.12 -15.70 2.19
N ASP A 98 -2.41 -15.99 2.13
CA ASP A 98 -3.03 -16.97 1.24
C ASP A 98 -3.44 -16.39 -0.12
N GLY A 99 -3.11 -15.11 -0.40
CA GLY A 99 -3.56 -14.39 -1.58
C GLY A 99 -5.06 -14.04 -1.56
N GLY A 100 -5.71 -14.18 -0.41
CA GLY A 100 -7.12 -13.86 -0.21
C GLY A 100 -7.41 -12.35 -0.10
N THR A 101 -8.61 -12.04 0.38
CA THR A 101 -9.11 -10.66 0.53
C THR A 101 -9.06 -10.16 1.97
N ALA A 102 -8.49 -10.96 2.89
CA ALA A 102 -8.34 -10.60 4.29
C ALA A 102 -6.84 -10.53 4.63
N TRP A 103 -6.44 -9.49 5.35
CA TRP A 103 -5.12 -9.43 5.96
C TRP A 103 -5.01 -10.48 7.06
N THR A 104 -4.07 -11.40 6.91
CA THR A 104 -3.88 -12.57 7.78
C THR A 104 -2.47 -12.66 8.35
N ALA A 105 -1.53 -11.88 7.83
CA ALA A 105 -0.16 -11.81 8.28
C ALA A 105 0.43 -10.41 8.01
N SER A 106 1.69 -10.20 8.36
CA SER A 106 2.47 -9.02 7.96
C SER A 106 3.72 -9.46 7.21
N GLN A 107 4.21 -8.62 6.30
CA GLN A 107 5.45 -8.87 5.58
C GLN A 107 6.30 -7.62 5.34
N CYS A 108 7.61 -7.83 5.20
CA CYS A 108 8.54 -6.77 4.80
C CYS A 108 8.39 -6.49 3.30
N VAL A 109 8.09 -5.24 2.96
CA VAL A 109 7.99 -4.75 1.58
C VAL A 109 8.97 -3.58 1.38
N PRO A 110 9.51 -3.38 0.16
CA PRO A 110 10.35 -2.23 -0.13
C PRO A 110 9.63 -0.92 0.19
N ILE A 111 10.37 0.05 0.71
CA ILE A 111 9.87 1.42 0.88
C ILE A 111 9.95 2.13 -0.47
N GLU A 112 8.85 2.74 -0.90
CA GLU A 112 8.83 3.54 -2.12
C GLU A 112 9.79 4.75 -2.01
N PRO A 113 10.47 5.18 -3.10
CA PRO A 113 11.45 6.26 -3.05
C PRO A 113 10.88 7.61 -2.56
N GLU A 114 9.61 7.88 -2.83
CA GLU A 114 8.89 9.10 -2.44
C GLU A 114 7.60 8.72 -1.71
N PRO A 115 7.69 8.19 -0.47
CA PRO A 115 6.52 7.65 0.22
C PRO A 115 5.60 8.77 0.71
N HIS A 116 4.29 8.53 0.63
CA HIS A 116 3.24 9.42 1.08
C HIS A 116 3.09 9.39 2.61
N ALA A 117 2.87 10.55 3.20
CA ALA A 117 2.72 10.70 4.63
C ALA A 117 1.36 10.17 5.13
N ILE A 118 1.26 9.89 6.43
CA ILE A 118 0.00 9.52 7.08
C ILE A 118 -1.08 10.58 6.80
N GLY A 119 -2.26 10.14 6.37
CA GLY A 119 -3.39 10.98 6.00
C GLY A 119 -3.38 11.47 4.54
N GLU A 120 -2.29 11.26 3.79
CA GLU A 120 -2.25 11.52 2.36
C GLU A 120 -2.88 10.38 1.57
N GLY A 121 -3.31 10.67 0.33
CA GLY A 121 -3.85 9.65 -0.56
C GLY A 121 -2.75 8.67 -1.01
N CYS A 122 -3.09 7.41 -1.25
CA CYS A 122 -2.11 6.35 -1.52
C CYS A 122 -2.60 5.34 -2.56
N THR A 123 -1.66 4.54 -3.06
CA THR A 123 -1.90 3.46 -4.03
C THR A 123 -1.34 2.13 -3.52
N THR A 124 -2.10 1.05 -3.71
CA THR A 124 -1.59 -0.32 -3.50
C THR A 124 -1.13 -0.95 -4.81
N HIS A 125 -0.06 -1.75 -4.77
CA HIS A 125 0.47 -2.49 -5.92
C HIS A 125 0.19 -3.99 -5.77
N GLY A 126 -0.38 -4.64 -6.79
CA GLY A 126 -0.70 -6.08 -6.71
C GLY A 126 -1.99 -6.43 -5.94
N GLY A 127 -2.79 -5.42 -5.57
CA GLY A 127 -4.10 -5.57 -4.93
C GLY A 127 -4.16 -4.99 -3.51
N ALA A 128 -5.38 -4.76 -3.00
CA ALA A 128 -5.60 -4.07 -1.72
C ALA A 128 -5.01 -4.80 -0.50
N THR A 129 -4.81 -6.11 -0.60
CA THR A 129 -4.28 -6.96 0.47
C THR A 129 -2.88 -7.51 0.17
N SER A 130 -2.20 -6.97 -0.85
CA SER A 130 -0.86 -7.44 -1.21
C SER A 130 0.22 -7.04 -0.20
N GLY A 131 -0.03 -5.96 0.57
CA GLY A 131 0.94 -5.33 1.45
C GLY A 131 1.90 -4.37 0.76
N PHE A 132 1.91 -4.26 -0.57
CA PHE A 132 2.72 -3.26 -1.28
C PHE A 132 1.93 -1.97 -1.47
N ASP A 133 2.43 -0.87 -0.94
CA ASP A 133 1.84 0.47 -1.10
C ASP A 133 2.91 1.56 -1.04
N ASP A 134 2.50 2.79 -1.38
CA ASP A 134 3.35 3.98 -1.40
C ASP A 134 3.37 4.78 -0.10
N CYS A 135 2.93 4.22 1.04
CA CYS A 135 2.91 4.92 2.33
C CYS A 135 4.24 4.85 3.09
N VAL A 136 4.50 5.83 3.96
CA VAL A 136 5.67 5.82 4.88
C VAL A 136 5.69 4.59 5.82
N PRO A 137 6.87 4.19 6.35
CA PRO A 137 6.96 3.15 7.37
C PRO A 137 6.06 3.42 8.59
N GLY A 138 5.49 2.35 9.16
CA GLY A 138 4.49 2.46 10.23
C GLY A 138 3.11 2.92 9.75
N SER A 139 2.84 2.88 8.44
CA SER A 139 1.52 3.14 7.87
C SER A 139 1.26 2.25 6.66
N ALA A 140 -0.02 1.98 6.40
CA ALA A 140 -0.49 1.16 5.30
C ALA A 140 -1.61 1.86 4.53
N CYS A 141 -1.73 1.57 3.24
CA CYS A 141 -2.76 2.14 2.40
C CYS A 141 -4.11 1.47 2.62
N ILE A 142 -5.02 2.17 3.30
CA ILE A 142 -6.37 1.68 3.63
C ILE A 142 -7.39 2.62 2.99
N PHE A 143 -8.24 2.08 2.12
CA PHE A 143 -9.23 2.86 1.37
C PHE A 143 -8.63 4.11 0.68
N GLU A 144 -7.49 3.92 0.01
CA GLU A 144 -6.76 4.98 -0.73
C GLU A 144 -6.20 6.11 0.15
N VAL A 145 -6.07 5.90 1.47
CA VAL A 145 -5.41 6.82 2.40
C VAL A 145 -4.35 6.10 3.23
N CYS A 146 -3.19 6.72 3.46
CA CYS A 146 -2.18 6.20 4.37
C CYS A 146 -2.69 6.28 5.81
N VAL A 147 -3.01 5.15 6.40
CA VAL A 147 -3.46 5.03 7.79
C VAL A 147 -2.31 4.52 8.64
N GLU A 148 -2.10 5.19 9.77
CA GLU A 148 -1.09 4.78 10.76
C GLU A 148 -1.39 3.37 11.29
N LEU A 149 -0.36 2.52 11.33
CA LEU A 149 -0.39 1.23 12.00
C LEU A 149 -0.16 1.45 13.50
N CYS A 150 -0.81 0.66 14.33
CA CYS A 150 -0.51 0.66 15.75
C CYS A 150 0.96 0.33 16.00
N SER A 151 1.58 1.03 16.94
CA SER A 151 2.95 0.80 17.37
C SER A 151 3.02 0.24 18.79
N GLY A 152 4.16 -0.36 19.14
CA GLY A 152 4.39 -0.90 20.49
C GLY A 152 3.91 -2.34 20.65
N ALA A 153 4.75 -3.17 21.26
CA ALA A 153 4.52 -4.61 21.38
C ALA A 153 3.64 -4.99 22.58
N GLY A 154 2.97 -6.14 22.45
CA GLY A 154 2.20 -6.78 23.52
C GLY A 154 0.95 -6.01 23.92
N ASP A 155 0.69 -5.90 25.22
CA ASP A 155 -0.57 -5.38 25.77
C ASP A 155 -0.66 -3.84 25.80
N ALA A 156 0.28 -3.14 25.18
CA ALA A 156 0.33 -1.67 25.17
C ALA A 156 0.46 -1.06 23.75
N PRO A 157 -0.42 -1.44 22.80
CA PRO A 157 -0.40 -0.82 21.48
C PRO A 157 -0.84 0.64 21.58
N LYS A 158 -0.19 1.50 20.81
CA LYS A 158 -0.38 2.96 20.85
C LYS A 158 -0.32 3.56 19.46
N CYS A 159 -0.94 4.73 19.35
CA CYS A 159 -0.85 5.60 18.19
C CYS A 159 0.04 6.80 18.53
N ALA A 160 0.71 7.36 17.52
CA ALA A 160 1.49 8.57 17.66
C ALA A 160 0.59 9.80 17.82
N SER A 161 -0.57 9.81 17.16
CA SER A 161 -1.59 10.84 17.36
C SER A 161 -2.40 10.58 18.65
N GLU A 162 -2.61 11.62 19.45
CA GLU A 162 -3.45 11.54 20.66
C GLU A 162 -4.95 11.50 20.33
N ASP A 163 -5.33 11.88 19.11
CA ASP A 163 -6.73 11.88 18.63
C ASP A 163 -7.12 10.55 17.97
N THR A 164 -6.24 9.55 17.98
CA THR A 164 -6.50 8.21 17.47
C THR A 164 -6.36 7.15 18.56
N HIS A 165 -7.03 6.03 18.38
CA HIS A 165 -6.91 4.86 19.24
C HIS A 165 -6.53 3.65 18.39
N CYS A 166 -5.72 2.76 18.97
CA CYS A 166 -5.38 1.52 18.29
C CYS A 166 -6.60 0.59 18.27
N ARG A 167 -6.91 0.07 17.09
CA ARG A 167 -7.92 -0.95 16.89
C ARG A 167 -7.34 -2.11 16.10
N SER A 168 -7.50 -3.31 16.64
CA SER A 168 -7.05 -4.54 16.01
C SER A 168 -8.20 -5.26 15.31
N TYR A 169 -7.90 -5.74 14.12
CA TYR A 169 -8.75 -6.55 13.24
C TYR A 169 -8.04 -7.85 12.91
N ASN A 170 -8.80 -8.86 12.46
CA ASN A 170 -8.28 -10.14 11.98
C ASN A 170 -7.24 -10.76 12.93
N ASP A 171 -7.62 -10.89 14.21
CA ASP A 171 -6.77 -11.43 15.27
C ASP A 171 -5.40 -10.72 15.43
N GLY A 172 -5.35 -9.43 15.10
CA GLY A 172 -4.16 -8.58 15.23
C GLY A 172 -3.37 -8.42 13.94
N ALA A 173 -3.68 -9.18 12.88
CA ALA A 173 -3.00 -9.08 11.58
C ALA A 173 -3.13 -7.70 10.92
N LEU A 174 -4.18 -6.95 11.27
CA LEU A 174 -4.35 -5.56 10.88
C LEU A 174 -4.68 -4.73 12.11
N SER A 175 -3.73 -3.93 12.59
CA SER A 175 -3.94 -3.03 13.74
C SER A 175 -3.73 -1.59 13.29
N LEU A 176 -4.82 -0.80 13.28
CA LEU A 176 -4.87 0.55 12.73
C LEU A 176 -5.12 1.59 13.81
N CYS A 177 -4.56 2.77 13.61
CA CYS A 177 -4.84 3.95 14.41
C CYS A 177 -6.01 4.72 13.81
N GLU A 178 -7.16 4.62 14.46
CA GLU A 178 -8.41 5.20 13.98
C GLU A 178 -8.80 6.43 14.81
N PRO A 179 -9.40 7.47 14.18
CA PRO A 179 -9.90 8.63 14.90
C PRO A 179 -10.81 8.25 16.06
N ILE A 180 -10.56 8.87 17.21
CA ILE A 180 -11.49 8.85 18.33
C ILE A 180 -12.65 9.75 17.92
N CYS A 181 -13.78 9.16 17.56
CA CYS A 181 -14.97 9.92 17.24
C CYS A 181 -16.16 9.47 18.09
N ASP A 182 -17.03 10.43 18.38
CA ASP A 182 -18.27 10.19 19.12
C ASP A 182 -19.37 9.84 18.09
N PRO A 183 -19.88 8.59 18.10
CA PRO A 183 -20.88 8.15 17.14
C PRO A 183 -22.21 8.93 17.25
N LEU A 184 -22.48 9.59 18.38
CA LEU A 184 -23.65 10.46 18.55
C LEU A 184 -23.40 11.89 18.06
N ALA A 185 -22.15 12.37 18.17
CA ALA A 185 -21.77 13.70 17.67
C ALA A 185 -21.55 13.71 16.15
N GLN A 186 -21.41 12.54 15.50
CA GLN A 186 -21.16 12.40 14.06
C GLN A 186 -19.90 13.18 13.60
N ASN A 187 -18.91 13.29 14.49
CA ASN A 187 -17.63 13.95 14.22
C ASN A 187 -16.56 12.98 13.72
N CYS A 188 -16.96 11.79 13.28
CA CYS A 188 -16.08 10.84 12.61
C CYS A 188 -15.71 11.38 11.23
N GLY A 189 -14.42 11.33 10.88
CA GLY A 189 -13.98 11.56 9.51
C GLY A 189 -14.68 10.61 8.53
N VAL A 190 -14.58 10.90 7.23
CA VAL A 190 -15.23 10.10 6.19
C VAL A 190 -14.72 8.65 6.29
N GLY A 191 -15.62 7.70 6.56
CA GLY A 191 -15.30 6.26 6.58
C GLY A 191 -15.43 5.54 7.92
N SER A 192 -15.71 6.23 9.03
CA SER A 192 -15.91 5.57 10.35
C SER A 192 -17.38 5.70 10.78
N GLY A 193 -18.16 4.63 10.57
CA GLY A 193 -19.57 4.53 10.97
C GLY A 193 -19.97 3.10 11.26
#